data_AF-A0A7V2YBR9-F1
#
_entry.id   AF-A0A7V2YBR9-F1
#
_cell.length_a   1.000
_cell.length_b   1.000
_cell.length_c   1.000
_cell.angle_alpha   90.00
_cell.angle_beta   90.00
_cell.angle_gamma   90.00
#
_symmetry.space_group_name_H-M   'P 1'
#
loop_
_entity.id
_entity.type
_entity.pdbx_description
1 polymer ?
#
loop_
_entity_poly.entity_id
_entity_poly.type
_entity_poly.pdbx_seq_one_letter_code
_entity_poly.pdbx_strand_id
1 'polypeptide(L)'
;MVRARVWFRCAAMGDPVQPMLAAPARVGWRGRFRKVDLTLARPFTGEELLHRMKGWITLEPKLFLETVRPYCRLKVFDDGGLVAETENQESFLELCSKLAERFQDQVELEIIKG
;
A
#
# COMPACT_ATOMS: atom_id res chain seq x y z
N MET A 1 -15.36 -8.74 8.31
CA MET A 1 -14.22 -7.92 7.84
C MET A 1 -12.97 -8.77 7.86
N VAL A 2 -12.24 -8.82 6.75
CA VAL A 2 -10.96 -9.55 6.64
C VAL A 2 -9.85 -8.53 6.41
N ARG A 3 -8.70 -8.73 7.08
CA ARG A 3 -7.51 -7.90 6.92
C ARG A 3 -6.36 -8.76 6.45
N ALA A 4 -5.64 -8.29 5.44
CA ALA A 4 -4.48 -8.98 4.93
C ALA A 4 -3.33 -8.01 4.63
N ARG A 5 -2.11 -8.42 5.00
CA ARG A 5 -0.89 -7.73 4.53
C ARG A 5 -0.77 -7.92 3.03
N VAL A 6 -0.31 -6.87 2.35
CA VAL A 6 -0.08 -6.90 0.90
C VAL A 6 1.42 -6.99 0.64
N TRP A 7 1.84 -8.10 0.05
CA TRP A 7 3.23 -8.36 -0.32
C TRP A 7 3.38 -8.21 -1.82
N PHE A 8 4.41 -7.51 -2.28
CA PHE A 8 4.71 -7.33 -3.70
C PHE A 8 6.06 -7.93 -4.04
N ARG A 9 6.28 -8.27 -5.30
CA ARG A 9 7.61 -8.65 -5.79
C ARG A 9 8.49 -7.41 -5.94
N CYS A 10 9.67 -7.44 -5.31
CA CYS A 10 10.68 -6.38 -5.44
C CYS A 10 11.25 -6.34 -6.85
N ALA A 11 11.35 -5.14 -7.45
CA ALA A 11 11.91 -4.96 -8.79
C ALA A 11 13.42 -5.26 -8.87
N ALA A 12 14.15 -5.06 -7.77
CA ALA A 12 15.60 -5.26 -7.74
C ALA A 12 16.02 -6.69 -7.36
N MET A 13 15.44 -7.23 -6.28
CA MET A 13 15.85 -8.53 -5.71
C MET A 13 14.92 -9.68 -6.09
N GLY A 14 13.68 -9.39 -6.50
CA GLY A 14 12.66 -10.41 -6.77
C GLY A 14 12.01 -11.01 -5.52
N ASP A 15 12.47 -10.67 -4.31
CA ASP A 15 11.86 -11.15 -3.05
C ASP A 15 10.50 -10.49 -2.77
N PRO A 16 9.61 -11.16 -2.01
CA PRO A 16 8.38 -10.56 -1.51
C PRO A 16 8.71 -9.44 -0.50
N VAL A 17 8.14 -8.26 -0.71
CA VAL A 17 8.34 -7.07 0.11
C VAL A 17 7.00 -6.42 0.44
N GLN A 18 6.83 -5.99 1.69
CA GLN A 18 5.66 -5.22 2.11
C GLN A 18 6.00 -3.72 2.09
N PRO A 19 5.25 -2.88 1.35
CA PRO A 19 5.33 -1.44 1.47
C PRO A 19 5.03 -1.03 2.89
N MET A 20 5.94 -0.24 3.49
CA MET A 20 5.78 0.24 4.85
C MET A 20 6.16 1.72 4.97
N LEU A 21 5.47 2.40 5.89
CA LEU A 21 5.79 3.76 6.30
C LEU A 21 6.65 3.73 7.57
N ALA A 22 7.97 3.83 7.41
CA ALA A 22 8.91 3.78 8.54
C ALA A 22 8.77 4.94 9.53
N ALA A 23 8.29 6.11 9.06
CA ALA A 23 7.95 7.26 9.89
C ALA A 23 6.87 8.10 9.18
N PRO A 24 6.04 8.85 9.90
CA PRO A 24 5.04 9.73 9.28
C PRO A 24 5.68 10.66 8.25
N ALA A 25 5.00 10.85 7.12
CA ALA A 25 5.45 11.78 6.11
C ALA A 25 5.42 13.20 6.66
N ARG A 26 6.52 13.94 6.47
CA ARG A 26 6.63 15.34 6.88
C ARG A 26 6.36 16.23 5.68
N VAL A 27 5.35 17.08 5.80
CA VAL A 27 4.98 18.08 4.79
C VAL A 27 5.12 19.46 5.40
N GLY A 28 5.65 20.41 4.64
CA GLY A 28 5.86 21.78 5.10
C GLY A 28 6.11 22.73 3.94
N TRP A 29 6.44 23.97 4.28
CA TRP A 29 6.62 25.05 3.31
C TRP A 29 8.04 25.60 3.41
N ARG A 30 8.64 25.96 2.26
CA ARG A 30 9.79 26.86 2.24
C ARG A 30 9.30 28.27 1.94
N GLY A 31 9.53 29.20 2.86
CA GLY A 31 9.22 30.60 2.64
C GLY A 31 10.21 31.24 1.66
N ARG A 32 9.71 31.98 0.68
CA ARG A 32 10.55 32.65 -0.33
C ARG A 32 11.39 33.80 0.23
N PHE A 33 10.87 34.52 1.23
CA PHE A 33 11.48 35.74 1.77
C PHE A 33 11.87 35.65 3.25
N ARG A 34 11.50 34.55 3.92
CA ARG A 34 11.83 34.29 5.32
C ARG A 34 11.78 32.80 5.58
N LYS A 35 12.48 32.38 6.63
CA LYS A 35 12.38 31.01 7.14
C LYS A 35 10.96 30.79 7.69
N VAL A 36 10.38 29.66 7.34
CA VAL A 36 9.09 29.19 7.85
C VAL A 36 9.33 27.80 8.40
N ASP A 37 9.33 27.65 9.72
CA ASP A 37 9.59 26.39 10.42
C ASP A 37 8.28 25.68 10.78
N LEU A 38 7.36 25.59 9.82
CA LEU A 38 6.09 24.89 9.97
C LEU A 38 6.13 23.57 9.18
N THR A 39 6.25 22.46 9.90
CA THR A 39 6.16 21.10 9.34
C THR A 39 5.10 20.31 10.09
N LEU A 40 4.27 19.60 9.35
CA LEU A 40 3.27 18.68 9.89
C LEU A 40 3.66 17.24 9.55
N ALA A 41 3.61 16.37 10.55
CA ALA A 41 3.72 14.93 10.36
C ALA A 41 2.32 14.36 10.11
N ARG A 42 2.13 13.65 8.98
CA ARG A 42 0.91 12.88 8.71
C ARG A 42 1.27 11.51 8.15
N PRO A 43 0.56 10.44 8.53
CA PRO A 43 0.69 9.17 7.85
C PRO A 43 0.20 9.31 6.41
N PHE A 44 0.80 8.56 5.49
CA PHE A 44 0.21 8.36 4.17
C PHE A 44 -1.02 7.46 4.28
N THR A 45 -1.98 7.70 3.41
CA THR A 45 -2.99 6.70 3.05
C THR A 45 -2.33 5.50 2.36
N GLY A 46 -3.04 4.37 2.30
CA GLY A 46 -2.53 3.19 1.59
C GLY A 46 -2.25 3.47 0.11
N GLU A 47 -3.08 4.29 -0.55
CA GLU A 47 -2.86 4.67 -1.95
C GLU A 47 -1.63 5.56 -2.14
N GLU A 48 -1.43 6.57 -1.28
CA GLU A 48 -0.25 7.44 -1.32
C GLU A 48 1.05 6.66 -1.08
N LEU A 49 1.04 5.73 -0.12
CA LEU A 49 2.19 4.85 0.14
C LEU A 49 2.52 4.04 -1.11
N LEU A 50 1.52 3.42 -1.74
CA LEU A 50 1.75 2.57 -2.90
C LEU A 50 2.25 3.37 -4.13
N HIS A 51 1.78 4.61 -4.32
CA HIS A 51 2.35 5.48 -5.37
C HIS A 51 3.84 5.75 -5.19
N ARG A 52 4.36 5.77 -3.96
CA ARG A 52 5.81 5.92 -3.69
C ARG A 52 6.61 4.67 -3.99
N MET A 53 5.96 3.51 -4.14
CA MET A 53 6.61 2.25 -4.47
C MET A 53 6.84 2.05 -5.98
N LYS A 54 6.44 3.00 -6.83
CA LYS A 54 6.71 2.91 -8.27
C LYS A 54 8.20 2.73 -8.54
N GLY A 55 8.55 1.69 -9.29
CA GLY A 55 9.95 1.32 -9.59
C GLY A 55 10.66 0.52 -8.49
N TRP A 56 10.08 0.42 -7.30
CA TRP A 56 10.55 -0.46 -6.22
C TRP A 56 9.91 -1.85 -6.27
N ILE A 57 8.68 -1.93 -6.76
CA ILE A 57 7.92 -3.16 -7.02
C ILE A 57 7.80 -3.40 -8.52
N THR A 58 7.61 -4.66 -8.93
CA THR A 58 7.56 -5.05 -10.35
C THR A 58 6.32 -4.56 -11.09
N LEU A 59 5.20 -4.34 -10.39
CA LEU A 59 3.94 -3.89 -10.99
C LEU A 59 3.78 -2.37 -10.98
N GLU A 60 2.89 -1.85 -11.84
CA GLU A 60 2.52 -0.42 -11.84
C GLU A 60 1.49 -0.13 -10.72
N PRO A 61 1.81 0.73 -9.73
CA PRO A 61 0.92 1.03 -8.61
C PRO A 61 -0.50 1.46 -9.01
N LYS A 62 -0.64 2.29 -10.05
CA LYS A 62 -1.95 2.76 -10.51
C LYS A 62 -2.84 1.60 -10.95
N LEU A 63 -2.26 0.64 -11.67
CA LEU A 63 -2.98 -0.52 -12.17
C LEU A 63 -3.46 -1.42 -11.03
N PHE A 64 -2.63 -1.60 -10.00
CA PHE A 64 -3.02 -2.31 -8.80
C PHE A 64 -4.19 -1.60 -8.10
N LEU A 65 -4.11 -0.29 -7.88
CA LEU A 65 -5.17 0.49 -7.23
C LEU A 65 -6.50 0.38 -7.96
N GLU A 66 -6.50 0.54 -9.29
CA GLU A 66 -7.70 0.38 -10.11
C GLU A 66 -8.32 -1.01 -9.97
N THR A 67 -7.49 -2.05 -9.81
CA THR A 67 -7.93 -3.44 -9.67
C THR A 67 -8.54 -3.74 -8.30
N VAL A 68 -7.97 -3.21 -7.23
CA VAL A 68 -8.36 -3.61 -5.85
C VAL A 68 -9.45 -2.73 -5.24
N ARG A 69 -9.64 -1.50 -5.75
CA ARG A 69 -10.62 -0.52 -5.25
C ARG A 69 -12.05 -1.04 -5.09
N PRO A 70 -12.59 -1.90 -5.99
CA PRO A 70 -13.94 -2.44 -5.81
C PRO A 70 -14.07 -3.40 -4.62
N TYR A 71 -12.97 -4.02 -4.17
CA TYR A 71 -13.01 -5.14 -3.23
C TYR A 71 -12.49 -4.81 -1.83
N CYS A 72 -11.61 -3.80 -1.73
CA CYS A 72 -10.95 -3.48 -0.46
C CYS A 72 -10.63 -1.99 -0.31
N ARG A 73 -10.36 -1.59 0.93
CA ARG A 73 -9.71 -0.33 1.26
C ARG A 73 -8.26 -0.60 1.66
N LEU A 74 -7.34 0.14 1.06
CA LEU A 74 -5.93 0.10 1.46
C LEU A 74 -5.69 1.02 2.66
N LYS A 75 -5.04 0.48 3.69
CA LYS A 75 -4.69 1.18 4.92
C LYS A 75 -3.22 0.99 5.24
N VAL A 76 -2.67 1.96 5.97
CA VAL A 76 -1.39 1.85 6.67
C VAL A 76 -1.72 1.56 8.13
N PHE A 77 -1.25 0.42 8.65
CA PHE A 77 -1.48 0.02 10.04
C PHE A 77 -0.43 0.63 10.98
N ASP A 78 -0.59 0.41 12.29
CA ASP A 78 0.28 1.01 13.31
C ASP A 78 1.75 0.57 13.19
N ASP A 79 2.02 -0.61 12.63
CA ASP A 79 3.37 -1.09 12.28
C ASP A 79 3.94 -0.44 11.01
N GLY A 80 3.18 0.47 10.38
CA GLY A 80 3.50 1.14 9.14
C GLY A 80 3.20 0.30 7.89
N GLY A 81 2.80 -0.96 8.02
CA GLY A 81 2.60 -1.87 6.89
C GLY A 81 1.33 -1.58 6.08
N LEU A 82 1.42 -1.80 4.76
CA LEU A 82 0.26 -1.75 3.88
C LEU A 82 -0.64 -2.98 4.09
N VAL A 83 -1.93 -2.72 4.31
CA VAL A 83 -2.97 -3.72 4.56
C VAL A 83 -4.16 -3.47 3.65
N ALA A 84 -4.70 -4.55 3.07
CA ALA A 84 -5.99 -4.55 2.41
C ALA A 84 -7.07 -4.97 3.42
N GLU A 85 -8.09 -4.14 3.58
CA GLU A 85 -9.25 -4.41 4.42
C GLU A 85 -10.49 -4.64 3.54
N THR A 86 -11.09 -5.83 3.62
CA THR A 86 -12.31 -6.20 2.90
C THR A 86 -13.48 -6.32 3.86
N GLU A 87 -14.70 -6.08 3.37
CA GLU A 87 -15.91 -6.10 4.19
C GLU A 87 -16.21 -7.50 4.76
N ASN A 88 -16.02 -8.52 3.93
CA ASN A 88 -16.31 -9.92 4.26
C ASN A 88 -15.33 -10.88 3.54
N GLN A 89 -15.52 -12.18 3.76
CA GLN A 89 -14.69 -13.22 3.18
C GLN A 89 -14.92 -13.40 1.67
N GLU A 90 -16.13 -13.13 1.17
CA GLU A 90 -16.44 -13.19 -0.26
C GLU A 90 -15.64 -12.14 -1.04
N SER A 91 -15.67 -10.87 -0.62
CA SER A 91 -14.86 -9.80 -1.23
C SER A 91 -13.35 -10.10 -1.15
N PHE A 92 -12.90 -10.80 -0.10
CA PHE A 92 -11.50 -11.23 0.00
C PHE A 92 -11.14 -12.30 -1.04
N LEU A 93 -12.01 -13.29 -1.24
CA LEU A 93 -11.80 -14.33 -2.25
C LEU A 93 -11.85 -13.76 -3.67
N GLU A 94 -12.77 -12.84 -3.94
CA GLU A 94 -12.82 -12.10 -5.21
C GLU A 94 -11.54 -11.29 -5.46
N LEU A 95 -11.07 -10.57 -4.44
CA LEU A 95 -9.80 -9.85 -4.50
C LEU A 95 -8.64 -10.80 -4.83
N CYS A 96 -8.52 -11.92 -4.13
CA CYS A 96 -7.48 -12.92 -4.41
C CYS A 96 -7.53 -13.42 -5.86
N SER A 97 -8.73 -13.75 -6.35
CA SER A 97 -8.95 -14.20 -7.72
C SER A 97 -8.51 -13.14 -8.74
N LYS A 98 -8.90 -11.88 -8.54
CA LYS A 98 -8.55 -10.77 -9.43
C LYS A 98 -7.06 -10.44 -9.43
N LEU A 99 -6.41 -10.57 -8.27
CA LEU A 99 -4.96 -10.38 -8.18
C LEU A 99 -4.21 -11.50 -8.89
N ALA A 100 -4.60 -12.76 -8.72
CA ALA A 100 -3.99 -13.89 -9.41
C ALA A 100 -4.16 -13.79 -10.94
N GLU A 101 -5.35 -13.41 -11.42
CA GLU A 101 -5.65 -13.24 -12.84
C GLU A 101 -4.76 -12.15 -13.48
N ARG A 102 -4.57 -11.02 -12.79
CA ARG A 102 -3.93 -9.84 -13.38
C ARG A 102 -2.44 -9.72 -13.11
N PHE A 103 -1.99 -10.16 -11.94
CA PHE A 103 -0.63 -9.94 -11.45
C PHE A 103 0.13 -11.23 -11.17
N GLN A 104 -0.51 -12.39 -11.31
CA GLN A 104 0.12 -13.70 -11.14
C GLN A 104 0.82 -13.81 -9.78
N ASP A 105 2.14 -13.97 -9.79
CA ASP A 105 3.01 -14.13 -8.62
C ASP A 105 3.68 -12.82 -8.17
N GLN A 106 3.25 -11.68 -8.70
CA GLN A 106 3.83 -10.38 -8.35
C GLN A 106 3.23 -9.78 -7.07
N VAL A 107 2.13 -10.34 -6.57
CA VAL A 107 1.45 -9.86 -5.37
C VAL A 107 0.80 -11.00 -4.61
N GLU A 108 0.91 -10.95 -3.29
CA GLU A 108 0.37 -11.94 -2.37
C GLU A 108 -0.37 -11.26 -1.22
N LEU A 109 -1.39 -11.93 -0.69
CA LEU A 109 -2.16 -11.48 0.47
C LEU A 109 -1.97 -12.46 1.62
N GLU A 110 -1.55 -11.94 2.77
CA GLU A 110 -1.38 -12.72 4.00
C GLU A 110 -2.42 -12.29 5.03
N ILE A 111 -3.39 -13.17 5.36
CA ILE A 111 -4.42 -12.86 6.35
C ILE A 111 -3.77 -12.61 7.72
N ILE A 112 -4.11 -11.47 8.32
CA ILE A 112 -3.72 -11.14 9.68
C ILE A 112 -4.68 -11.88 10.62
N LYS A 113 -4.16 -12.88 11.34
CA LYS A 113 -4.91 -13.53 12.43
C LYS A 113 -4.95 -12.57 13.61
N GLY A 114 -6.16 -12.28 14.09
CA GLY A 114 -6.39 -11.51 15.32
C GLY A 114 -6.02 -12.29 16.57
#